data_AF-A0A9W6HD72-F1
#
_entry.id   AF-A0A9W6HD72-F1
#
_cell.length_a   1.000
_cell.length_b   1.000
_cell.length_c   1.000
_cell.angle_alpha   90.00
_cell.angle_beta   90.00
_cell.angle_gamma   90.00
#
_symmetry.space_group_name_H-M   'P 1'
#
loop_
_entity.id
_entity.type
_entity.pdbx_description
1 polymer ?
#
loop_
_entity_poly.entity_id
_entity_poly.type
_entity_poly.pdbx_seq_one_letter_code
_entity_poly.pdbx_strand_id
1 'polypeptide(L)'
;MPDPTPAPAAPRRFELELRRPRLGWYPKPTVVFDGHGHPAQWGTGTWQASADGEATVSVYLYNRVWRFGVASAVVGPDGPARLVYRAPLLPFLRGSLRAGS
;
A
#
# COMPACT_ATOMS: atom_id res chain seq x y z
N MET A 1 19.30 30.02 23.24
CA MET A 1 18.07 29.25 23.49
C MET A 1 17.78 28.51 22.19
N PRO A 2 18.02 27.19 22.08
CA PRO A 2 17.57 26.45 20.91
C PRO A 2 16.03 26.42 20.90
N ASP A 3 15.44 26.66 19.74
CA ASP A 3 14.01 26.54 19.46
C ASP A 3 13.53 25.12 19.83
N PRO A 4 12.30 24.91 20.35
CA PRO A 4 11.79 23.57 20.55
C PRO A 4 11.66 22.91 19.18
N THR A 5 12.58 22.00 18.86
CA THR A 5 12.48 21.14 17.67
C THR A 5 11.04 20.62 17.60
N PRO A 6 10.31 20.82 16.49
CA PRO A 6 8.95 20.32 16.38
C PRO A 6 8.98 18.83 16.71
N ALA A 7 8.14 18.41 17.66
CA ALA A 7 8.04 17.00 18.01
C ALA A 7 7.77 16.20 16.73
N PRO A 8 8.48 15.09 16.49
CA PRO A 8 8.22 14.28 15.31
C PRO A 8 6.73 13.92 15.32
N ALA A 9 6.08 14.09 14.18
CA ALA A 9 4.66 13.81 14.10
C ALA A 9 4.39 12.34 14.47
N ALA A 10 3.19 12.03 14.96
CA ALA A 10 2.86 10.65 15.35
C ALA A 10 2.61 9.77 14.11
N PRO A 11 3.20 8.56 14.01
CA PRO A 11 3.03 7.68 12.85
C PRO A 11 1.55 7.37 12.61
N ARG A 12 1.07 7.60 11.40
CA ARG A 12 -0.35 7.46 11.07
C ARG A 12 -0.66 6.04 10.67
N ARG A 13 -1.61 5.44 11.35
CA ARG A 13 -2.07 4.09 11.05
C ARG A 13 -3.19 4.13 10.02
N PHE A 14 -3.11 3.30 9.00
CA PHE A 14 -4.16 3.16 7.98
C PHE A 14 -4.37 1.68 7.63
N GLU A 15 -5.55 1.37 7.10
CA GLU A 15 -5.88 0.01 6.67
C GLU A 15 -5.62 -0.15 5.17
N LEU A 16 -5.01 -1.25 4.77
CA LEU A 16 -4.87 -1.64 3.37
C LEU A 16 -5.58 -2.97 3.16
N GLU A 17 -6.68 -2.92 2.42
CA GLU A 17 -7.41 -4.09 1.97
C GLU A 17 -6.85 -4.57 0.63
N LEU A 18 -6.21 -5.72 0.63
CA LEU A 18 -5.72 -6.41 -0.56
C LEU A 18 -6.80 -7.37 -1.05
N ARG A 19 -7.57 -6.95 -2.06
CA ARG A 19 -8.64 -7.78 -2.63
C ARG A 19 -8.09 -8.74 -3.65
N ARG A 20 -8.16 -10.02 -3.30
CA ARG A 20 -7.82 -11.12 -4.21
C ARG A 20 -8.85 -11.21 -5.33
N PRO A 21 -8.44 -11.46 -6.58
CA PRO A 21 -9.36 -11.79 -7.65
C PRO A 21 -10.01 -13.14 -7.35
N ARG A 22 -11.28 -13.28 -7.74
CA ARG A 22 -12.01 -14.55 -7.57
C ARG A 22 -11.57 -15.63 -8.57
N LEU A 23 -10.80 -15.27 -9.58
CA LEU A 23 -10.45 -16.12 -10.70
C LEU A 23 -8.96 -16.47 -10.66
N GLY A 24 -8.61 -17.76 -10.58
CA GLY A 24 -7.23 -18.24 -10.75
C GLY A 24 -6.32 -18.21 -9.50
N TRP A 25 -5.12 -18.76 -9.67
CA TRP A 25 -4.08 -18.83 -8.65
C TRP A 25 -3.28 -17.51 -8.62
N TYR A 26 -3.62 -16.63 -7.67
CA TYR A 26 -2.91 -15.37 -7.48
C TYR A 26 -1.77 -15.48 -6.46
N PRO A 27 -0.56 -14.97 -6.78
CA PRO A 27 0.59 -14.98 -5.89
C PRO A 27 0.34 -14.10 -4.65
N LYS A 28 1.21 -14.17 -3.66
CA LYS A 28 1.15 -13.24 -2.52
C LYS A 28 1.50 -11.82 -2.97
N PRO A 29 0.74 -10.80 -2.55
CA PRO A 29 1.08 -9.42 -2.84
C PRO A 29 2.28 -8.97 -2.01
N THR A 30 3.10 -8.11 -2.60
CA THR A 30 4.16 -7.40 -1.92
C THR A 30 3.75 -5.95 -1.83
N VAL A 31 3.65 -5.43 -0.62
CA VAL A 31 3.38 -4.02 -0.37
C VAL A 31 4.71 -3.35 -0.10
N VAL A 32 5.06 -2.38 -0.94
CA VAL A 32 6.21 -1.52 -0.74
C VAL A 32 5.72 -0.26 -0.06
N PHE A 33 6.32 0.04 1.09
CA PHE A 33 6.00 1.19 1.91
C PHE A 33 7.28 2.00 2.11
N ASP A 34 7.31 3.27 1.69
CA ASP A 34 8.50 4.14 1.74
C ASP A 34 9.77 3.47 1.16
N GLY A 35 9.62 2.70 0.08
CA GLY A 35 10.71 1.96 -0.55
C GLY A 35 11.03 0.59 0.06
N HIS A 36 10.43 0.24 1.20
CA HIS A 36 10.61 -1.06 1.86
C HIS A 36 9.53 -2.06 1.44
N GLY A 37 9.95 -3.16 0.82
CA GLY A 37 9.05 -4.24 0.40
C GLY A 37 8.69 -5.19 1.52
N HIS A 38 7.41 -5.22 1.90
CA HIS A 38 6.84 -6.13 2.88
C HIS A 38 5.96 -7.18 2.18
N PRO A 39 6.25 -8.49 2.33
CA PRO A 39 5.35 -9.52 1.85
C PRO A 39 4.05 -9.48 2.64
N ALA A 40 2.93 -9.34 1.93
CA ALA A 40 1.60 -9.23 2.52
C ALA A 40 0.72 -10.43 2.15
N GLN A 41 -0.36 -10.60 2.91
CA GLN A 41 -1.40 -11.58 2.61
C GLN A 41 -2.61 -10.89 1.98
N TRP A 42 -3.36 -11.63 1.17
CA TRP A 42 -4.66 -11.16 0.72
C TRP A 42 -5.60 -10.98 1.91
N GLY A 43 -6.35 -9.87 1.94
CA GLY A 43 -7.18 -9.47 3.07
C GLY A 43 -6.83 -8.07 3.58
N THR A 44 -7.38 -7.72 4.73
CA THR A 44 -7.12 -6.42 5.36
C THR A 44 -5.89 -6.49 6.25
N GLY A 45 -4.89 -5.66 5.97
CA GLY A 45 -3.73 -5.45 6.83
C GLY A 45 -3.71 -4.03 7.36
N THR A 46 -3.18 -3.84 8.57
CA THR A 46 -2.98 -2.51 9.12
C THR A 46 -1.53 -2.09 8.96
N TRP A 47 -1.32 -0.88 8.42
CA TRP A 47 -0.03 -0.33 8.05
C TRP A 47 0.20 1.00 8.76
N GLN A 48 1.46 1.40 8.87
CA GLN A 48 1.86 2.65 9.50
C GLN A 48 2.61 3.48 8.46
N ALA A 49 2.13 4.70 8.25
CA ALA A 49 2.78 5.72 7.45
C ALA A 49 3.69 6.58 8.32
N SER A 50 4.81 7.02 7.73
CA SER A 50 5.63 8.06 8.33
C SER A 50 4.78 9.29 8.60
N ALA A 51 5.04 9.91 9.73
CA ALA A 51 4.26 11.07 10.17
C ALA A 51 4.75 12.38 9.58
N ASP A 52 6.01 12.41 9.14
CA ASP A 52 6.70 13.60 8.67
C ASP A 52 6.35 13.97 7.22
N GLY A 53 5.38 13.30 6.59
CA GLY A 53 4.91 13.67 5.26
C GLY A 53 4.04 12.64 4.55
N GLU A 54 3.99 12.80 3.23
CA GLU A 54 3.32 11.89 2.32
C GLU A 54 4.11 10.58 2.18
N ALA A 55 3.50 9.47 2.59
CA ALA A 55 4.06 8.14 2.41
C ALA A 55 3.55 7.50 1.13
N THR A 56 4.43 6.88 0.35
CA THR A 56 4.04 6.20 -0.89
C THR A 56 3.80 4.72 -0.63
N VAL A 57 2.55 4.29 -0.74
CA VAL A 57 2.16 2.88 -0.79
C VAL A 57 2.23 2.42 -2.23
N SER A 58 2.96 1.34 -2.50
CA SER A 58 2.91 0.66 -3.79
C SER A 58 2.67 -0.83 -3.59
N VAL A 59 1.78 -1.42 -4.38
CA VAL A 59 1.51 -2.86 -4.34
C VAL A 59 2.04 -3.50 -5.62
N TYR A 60 2.77 -4.59 -5.47
CA TYR A 60 3.37 -5.37 -6.54
C TYR A 60 2.96 -6.84 -6.42
N LEU A 61 2.65 -7.47 -7.56
CA LEU A 61 2.45 -8.91 -7.65
C LEU A 61 3.60 -9.50 -8.45
N TYR A 62 4.25 -10.54 -7.93
CA TYR A 62 5.33 -11.24 -8.62
C TYR A 62 4.80 -12.58 -9.12
N ASN A 63 4.79 -12.80 -10.45
CA ASN A 63 4.68 -14.14 -11.01
C ASN A 63 6.09 -14.72 -11.26
N ARG A 64 6.17 -15.99 -11.69
CA ARG A 64 7.45 -16.67 -11.96
C ARG A 64 8.34 -16.00 -13.03
N VAL A 65 7.82 -15.05 -13.81
CA VAL A 65 8.47 -14.48 -14.99
C VAL A 65 8.65 -12.95 -14.88
N TRP A 66 7.66 -12.20 -14.37
CA TRP A 66 7.70 -10.74 -14.22
C TRP A 66 6.79 -10.22 -13.09
N ARG A 67 6.92 -8.91 -12.78
CA ARG A 67 6.05 -8.19 -11.82
C ARG A 67 4.87 -7.52 -12.52
N PHE A 68 3.67 -7.63 -11.96
CA PHE A 68 2.44 -7.08 -12.51
C PHE A 68 1.54 -6.53 -11.41
N GLY A 69 0.38 -5.98 -11.79
CA GLY A 69 -0.59 -5.47 -10.82
C GLY A 69 -0.09 -4.24 -10.06
N VAL A 70 0.90 -3.52 -10.61
CA VAL A 70 1.48 -2.35 -9.95
C VAL A 70 0.40 -1.30 -9.73
N ALA A 71 0.25 -0.86 -8.48
CA ALA A 71 -0.61 0.25 -8.12
C ALA A 71 0.05 1.05 -7.00
N SER A 72 0.05 2.37 -7.11
CA SER A 72 0.64 3.27 -6.13
C SER A 72 -0.38 4.30 -5.69
N ALA A 73 -0.35 4.67 -4.42
CA ALA A 73 -1.04 5.85 -3.92
C ALA A 73 -0.22 6.51 -2.83
N VAL A 74 -0.52 7.78 -2.64
CA VAL A 74 0.07 8.60 -1.60
C VAL A 74 -0.87 8.64 -0.40
N VAL A 75 -0.32 8.39 0.78
CA VAL A 75 -1.02 8.49 2.07
C VAL A 75 -0.37 9.62 2.83
N GLY A 76 -1.05 10.76 2.90
CA GLY A 76 -0.64 11.92 3.69
C GLY A 76 -1.50 12.14 4.93
N PRO A 77 -1.26 13.24 5.68
CA PRO A 77 -2.04 13.61 6.85
C PRO A 77 -3.53 13.81 6.55
N ASP A 78 -3.88 14.40 5.41
CA ASP A 78 -5.25 14.55 4.89
C ASP A 78 -5.70 13.36 4.01
N GLY A 79 -4.91 12.30 3.97
CA GLY A 79 -5.16 11.12 3.16
C GLY A 79 -6.23 10.17 3.75
N PRO A 80 -6.72 9.22 2.93
CA PRO A 80 -7.73 8.26 3.36
C PRO A 80 -7.18 7.32 4.45
N ALA A 81 -7.98 7.09 5.50
CA ALA A 81 -7.64 6.14 6.58
C ALA A 81 -7.68 4.68 6.12
N ARG A 82 -8.29 4.40 4.97
CA ARG A 82 -8.39 3.07 4.37
C ARG A 82 -8.07 3.14 2.89
N LEU A 83 -7.26 2.20 2.43
CA LEU A 83 -6.93 1.97 1.04
C LEU A 83 -7.39 0.57 0.63
N VAL A 84 -7.92 0.47 -0.57
CA VAL A 84 -8.36 -0.79 -1.16
C VAL A 84 -7.57 -1.01 -2.43
N TYR A 85 -6.74 -2.05 -2.41
CA TYR A 85 -6.08 -2.59 -3.58
C TYR A 85 -6.99 -3.62 -4.25
N ARG A 86 -7.22 -3.42 -5.55
CA ARG A 86 -7.80 -4.42 -6.44
C ARG A 86 -6.74 -4.92 -7.38
N ALA A 87 -6.43 -6.21 -7.27
CA ALA A 87 -5.61 -6.87 -8.26
C ALA A 87 -6.30 -6.86 -9.64
N PRO A 88 -5.52 -6.75 -10.72
CA PRO A 88 -6.05 -6.89 -12.06
C PRO A 88 -6.58 -8.31 -12.30
N LEU A 89 -7.45 -8.48 -13.29
CA LEU A 89 -7.90 -9.80 -13.74
C LEU A 89 -6.83 -10.55 -14.57
N LEU A 90 -5.91 -9.81 -15.20
CA LEU A 90 -4.90 -10.34 -16.13
C LEU A 90 -3.48 -9.98 -15.67
N PRO A 91 -2.49 -10.88 -15.83
CA PRO A 91 -1.14 -10.76 -15.28
C PRO A 91 -0.22 -9.76 -16.01
N PHE A 92 -0.75 -8.95 -16.92
CA PHE A 92 -0.04 -7.89 -17.63
C PHE A 92 -0.69 -6.51 -17.40
N LEU A 93 -1.78 -6.47 -16.64
CA LEU A 93 -2.46 -5.23 -16.31
C LEU A 93 -1.94 -4.63 -15.00
N ARG A 94 -2.22 -3.34 -14.84
CA ARG A 94 -1.94 -2.57 -13.62
C ARG A 94 -3.03 -2.85 -12.59
N GLY A 95 -2.67 -2.82 -11.31
CA GLY A 95 -3.65 -2.89 -10.23
C GLY A 95 -4.37 -1.55 -10.09
N SER A 96 -5.39 -1.52 -9.24
CA SER A 96 -6.03 -0.26 -8.84
C SER A 96 -5.94 -0.13 -7.33
N LEU A 97 -5.35 0.97 -6.87
CA LEU A 97 -5.44 1.40 -5.47
C LEU A 97 -6.48 2.51 -5.38
N ARG A 98 -7.43 2.42 -4.46
CA ARG A 98 -8.46 3.43 -4.23
C ARG A 98 -8.61 3.72 -2.74
N ALA A 99 -9.02 4.93 -2.41
CA ALA A 99 -9.51 5.22 -1.06
C ALA A 99 -10.74 4.35 -0.77
N GLY A 100 -10.72 3.67 0.38
CA GLY A 100 -11.89 3.07 0.97
C GLY A 100 -12.60 4.12 1.82
N SER A 101 -13.91 4.23 1.64
CA SER A 101 -14.82 4.97 2.54
C SER A 101 -15.02 4.24 3.86
#